data_AF-A0A961CZE6-F1
#
_entry.id   AF-A0A961CZE6-F1
#
_cell.length_a   1.000
_cell.length_b   1.000
_cell.length_c   1.000
_cell.angle_alpha   90.00
_cell.angle_beta   90.00
_cell.angle_gamma   90.00
#
_symmetry.space_group_name_H-M   'P 1'
#
loop_
_entity.id
_entity.type
_entity.pdbx_description
1 polymer ?
#
loop_
_entity_poly.entity_id
_entity_poly.type
_entity_poly.pdbx_seq_one_letter_code
_entity_poly.pdbx_strand_id
1 'polypeptide(L)'
;MLLAVLLTAFVTVAAACGVNPQPTGYGDQYEENFMLGCTGVDPETGESPDGYEPLASESQCTCVYEGLEEKVPFEEAEQFEEAQAEAESGDDIEVPENIAEIFSDCEDA
;
A
#
# COMPACT_ATOMS: atom_id res chain seq x y z
N MET A 1 -24.47 -53.12 -5.77
CA MET A 1 -25.10 -52.34 -4.68
C MET A 1 -24.25 -52.52 -3.43
N LEU A 2 -23.82 -51.54 -2.64
CA LEU A 2 -23.57 -50.08 -2.73
C LEU A 2 -22.56 -49.80 -1.59
N LEU A 3 -21.55 -48.94 -1.65
CA LEU A 3 -20.94 -48.13 -2.72
C LEU A 3 -19.45 -47.89 -2.34
N ALA A 4 -18.58 -47.44 -3.26
CA ALA A 4 -17.24 -46.97 -2.89
C ALA A 4 -17.32 -45.54 -2.29
N VAL A 5 -16.68 -45.30 -1.14
CA VAL A 5 -16.67 -43.98 -0.50
C VAL A 5 -15.62 -43.10 -1.15
N LEU A 6 -16.07 -41.97 -1.70
CA LEU A 6 -15.23 -40.90 -2.22
C LEU A 6 -14.38 -40.27 -1.11
N LEU A 7 -13.16 -39.87 -1.45
CA LEU A 7 -12.53 -38.65 -0.91
C LEU A 7 -11.49 -38.13 -1.91
N THR A 8 -12.00 -37.66 -3.05
CA THR A 8 -11.24 -36.89 -4.05
C THR A 8 -10.95 -35.50 -3.50
N ALA A 9 -9.85 -35.35 -2.75
CA ALA A 9 -9.31 -34.04 -2.42
C ALA A 9 -8.57 -33.49 -3.65
N PHE A 10 -9.32 -32.87 -4.57
CA PHE A 10 -8.77 -32.01 -5.60
C PHE A 10 -8.04 -30.85 -4.90
N VAL A 11 -6.71 -30.82 -4.97
CA VAL A 11 -5.94 -29.62 -4.59
C VAL A 11 -6.03 -28.65 -5.76
N THR A 12 -7.14 -27.91 -5.83
CA THR A 12 -7.29 -26.77 -6.74
C THR A 12 -6.48 -25.60 -6.19
N VAL A 13 -5.20 -25.53 -6.56
CA VAL A 13 -4.44 -24.28 -6.49
C VAL A 13 -4.95 -23.36 -7.61
N ALA A 14 -6.10 -22.75 -7.36
CA ALA A 14 -6.80 -21.88 -8.30
C ALA A 14 -7.00 -20.49 -7.67
N ALA A 15 -5.86 -19.89 -7.29
CA ALA A 15 -5.77 -18.51 -6.81
C ALA A 15 -4.44 -17.88 -7.28
N ALA A 16 -4.14 -18.03 -8.58
CA ALA A 16 -3.19 -17.16 -9.28
C ALA A 16 -3.96 -15.97 -9.91
N CYS A 17 -4.74 -15.27 -9.08
CA CYS A 17 -5.02 -13.86 -9.35
C CYS A 17 -3.67 -13.14 -9.26
N GLY A 18 -3.37 -12.26 -10.22
CA GLY A 18 -2.01 -11.75 -10.43
C GLY A 18 -1.42 -11.11 -9.17
N VAL A 19 -0.60 -11.86 -8.45
CA VAL A 19 0.14 -11.36 -7.30
C VAL A 19 1.35 -10.62 -7.85
N ASN A 20 1.23 -9.30 -8.02
CA ASN A 20 2.40 -8.47 -7.80
C ASN A 20 2.83 -8.77 -6.35
N PRO A 21 4.04 -9.31 -6.11
CA PRO A 21 4.46 -9.57 -4.75
C PRO A 21 4.42 -8.26 -3.99
N GLN A 22 3.80 -8.27 -2.82
CA GLN A 22 3.85 -7.15 -1.87
C GLN A 22 5.34 -6.84 -1.63
N PRO A 23 5.77 -5.57 -1.73
CA PRO A 23 7.17 -5.22 -1.54
C PRO A 23 7.67 -5.72 -0.18
N THR A 24 8.90 -6.22 -0.12
CA THR A 24 9.51 -6.74 1.11
C THR A 24 10.56 -5.78 1.67
N GLY A 25 10.41 -4.49 1.41
CA GLY A 25 11.40 -3.43 1.66
C GLY A 25 11.12 -2.19 0.82
N TYR A 26 11.69 -1.05 1.26
CA TYR A 26 11.81 0.16 0.45
C TYR A 26 12.61 -0.11 -0.84
N GLY A 27 12.27 0.62 -1.91
CA GLY A 27 12.81 0.45 -3.26
C GLY A 27 11.74 0.64 -4.33
N ASP A 28 12.17 0.62 -5.60
CA ASP A 28 11.44 1.12 -6.78
C ASP A 28 9.94 0.75 -6.81
N GLN A 29 9.58 -0.52 -6.56
CA GLN A 29 8.20 -1.00 -6.58
C GLN A 29 7.35 -0.44 -5.42
N TYR A 30 7.95 -0.24 -4.24
CA TYR A 30 7.27 0.34 -3.09
C TYR A 30 7.10 1.85 -3.28
N GLU A 31 8.14 2.53 -3.77
CA GLU A 31 8.10 3.96 -4.13
C GLU A 31 6.99 4.25 -5.17
N GLU A 32 6.91 3.46 -6.24
CA GLU A 32 5.89 3.61 -7.28
C GLU A 32 4.46 3.47 -6.74
N ASN A 33 4.21 2.45 -5.91
CA ASN A 33 2.92 2.24 -5.25
C ASN A 33 2.59 3.36 -4.27
N PHE A 34 3.56 3.81 -3.47
CA PHE A 34 3.40 4.88 -2.50
C PHE A 34 3.07 6.21 -3.22
N MET A 35 3.81 6.56 -4.27
CA MET A 35 3.58 7.80 -5.02
C MET A 35 2.21 7.79 -5.71
N LEU A 36 1.78 6.65 -6.28
CA LEU A 36 0.43 6.48 -6.80
C LEU A 36 -0.65 6.67 -5.71
N GLY A 37 -0.48 6.05 -4.55
CA GLY A 37 -1.42 6.15 -3.43
C GLY A 37 -1.50 7.55 -2.83
N CYS A 38 -0.36 8.23 -2.71
CA CYS A 38 -0.23 9.55 -2.08
C CYS A 38 -0.68 10.69 -3.01
N THR A 39 -0.26 10.68 -4.29
CA THR A 39 -0.64 11.73 -5.25
C THR A 39 -2.00 11.47 -5.89
N GLY A 40 -2.43 10.20 -6.00
CA GLY A 40 -3.54 9.81 -6.86
C GLY A 40 -3.24 9.98 -8.36
N VAL A 41 -1.97 10.13 -8.75
CA VAL A 41 -1.53 10.29 -10.14
C VAL A 41 -0.82 9.02 -10.59
N ASP A 42 -1.16 8.52 -11.77
CA ASP A 42 -0.51 7.36 -12.38
C ASP A 42 0.95 7.70 -12.75
N PRO A 43 1.96 6.97 -12.22
CA PRO A 43 3.37 7.34 -12.39
C PRO A 43 3.93 7.04 -13.79
N GLU A 44 3.28 6.19 -14.59
CA GLU A 44 3.68 5.92 -15.98
C GLU A 44 3.20 7.02 -16.94
N THR A 45 2.03 7.63 -16.66
CA THR A 45 1.32 8.55 -17.56
C THR A 45 1.30 10.00 -17.09
N GLY A 46 1.43 10.25 -15.79
CA GLY A 46 1.27 11.58 -15.18
C GLY A 46 -0.18 12.07 -15.14
N GLU A 47 -1.17 11.19 -15.29
CA GLU A 47 -2.61 11.53 -15.27
C GLU A 47 -3.29 11.03 -13.98
N SER A 48 -4.14 11.87 -13.36
CA SER A 48 -5.04 11.42 -12.30
C SER A 48 -6.17 10.56 -12.90
N PRO A 49 -6.51 9.40 -12.30
CA PRO A 49 -7.72 8.67 -12.67
C PRO A 49 -8.96 9.57 -12.64
N ASP A 50 -9.82 9.42 -13.65
CA ASP A 50 -11.08 10.17 -13.82
C ASP A 50 -10.95 11.72 -13.90
N GLY A 51 -9.73 12.26 -13.98
CA GLY A 51 -9.49 13.70 -14.20
C GLY A 51 -9.73 14.59 -12.97
N TYR A 52 -9.56 14.05 -11.77
CA TYR A 52 -9.54 14.82 -10.52
C TYR A 52 -8.20 15.56 -10.32
N GLU A 53 -8.20 16.59 -9.47
CA GLU A 53 -6.95 17.18 -8.96
C GLU A 53 -6.18 16.13 -8.13
N PRO A 54 -4.83 16.18 -8.10
CA PRO A 54 -4.03 15.32 -7.23
C PRO A 54 -4.44 15.40 -5.75
N LEU A 55 -4.31 14.28 -5.04
CA LEU A 55 -4.62 14.15 -3.61
C LEU A 55 -3.62 14.93 -2.74
N ALA A 56 -2.36 14.95 -3.15
CA ALA A 56 -1.25 15.70 -2.57
C ALA A 56 -0.26 16.13 -3.67
N SER A 57 0.67 17.04 -3.34
CA SER A 57 1.75 17.41 -4.27
C SER A 57 2.79 16.29 -4.39
N GLU A 58 3.44 16.21 -5.55
CA GLU A 58 4.60 15.32 -5.74
C GLU A 58 5.71 15.60 -4.71
N SER A 59 5.97 16.88 -4.40
CA SER A 59 6.95 17.29 -3.38
C SER A 59 6.61 16.81 -1.97
N GLN A 60 5.34 16.90 -1.57
CA GLN A 60 4.88 16.39 -0.28
C GLN A 60 5.00 14.87 -0.21
N CYS A 61 4.59 14.16 -1.26
CA CYS A 61 4.70 12.70 -1.31
C CYS A 61 6.16 12.23 -1.28
N THR A 62 7.06 12.84 -2.06
CA THR A 62 8.50 12.53 -2.01
C THR A 62 9.08 12.80 -0.61
N CYS A 63 8.73 13.92 0.03
CA CYS A 63 9.16 14.23 1.39
C CYS A 63 8.74 13.14 2.40
N VAL A 64 7.50 12.67 2.32
CA VAL A 64 7.01 11.60 3.20
C VAL A 64 7.71 10.27 2.90
N TYR A 65 7.89 9.91 1.63
CA TYR A 65 8.60 8.69 1.23
C TYR A 65 10.04 8.67 1.76
N GLU A 66 10.81 9.74 1.53
CA GLU A 66 12.18 9.88 2.02
C GLU A 66 12.23 9.81 3.56
N GLY A 67 11.26 10.43 4.24
CA GLY A 67 11.12 10.37 5.70
C GLY A 67 10.83 8.96 6.23
N LEU A 68 9.97 8.19 5.55
CA LEU A 68 9.67 6.80 5.89
C LEU A 68 10.91 5.93 5.71
N GLU A 69 11.56 6.00 4.54
CA GLU A 69 12.77 5.22 4.24
C GLU A 69 13.93 5.53 5.20
N GLU A 70 14.14 6.79 5.59
CA GLU A 70 15.21 7.17 6.53
C GLU A 70 14.90 6.76 7.98
N LYS A 71 13.66 6.97 8.46
CA LYS A 71 13.35 6.97 9.90
C LYS A 71 12.54 5.76 10.38
N VAL A 72 11.85 5.03 9.50
CA VAL A 72 10.88 3.99 9.88
C VAL A 72 11.32 2.62 9.36
N PRO A 73 11.48 1.58 10.20
CA PRO A 73 11.73 0.22 9.73
C PRO A 73 10.61 -0.25 8.80
N PHE A 74 10.95 -0.88 7.67
CA PHE A 74 9.94 -1.28 6.67
C PHE A 74 8.79 -2.14 7.25
N GLU A 75 9.09 -3.02 8.21
CA GLU A 75 8.08 -3.85 8.90
C GLU A 75 7.04 -3.01 9.68
N GLU A 76 7.39 -1.80 10.15
CA GLU A 76 6.45 -0.86 10.78
C GLU A 76 5.60 -0.12 9.74
N ALA A 77 6.20 0.27 8.60
CA ALA A 77 5.48 0.89 7.49
C ALA A 77 4.49 -0.10 6.82
N GLU A 78 4.92 -1.35 6.59
CA GLU A 78 4.10 -2.46 6.10
C GLU A 78 2.88 -2.69 7.01
N GLN A 79 3.08 -2.78 8.33
CA GLN A 79 1.97 -2.93 9.29
C GLN A 79 0.99 -1.74 9.27
N PHE A 80 1.48 -0.51 9.07
CA PHE A 80 0.63 0.68 8.97
C PHE A 80 -0.15 0.73 7.64
N GLU A 81 0.44 0.29 6.53
CA GLU A 81 -0.27 0.16 5.25
C GLU A 81 -1.29 -0.98 5.24
N GLU A 82 -0.96 -2.13 5.84
CA GLU A 82 -1.91 -3.23 6.01
C GLU A 82 -3.11 -2.80 6.87
N ALA A 83 -2.88 -2.05 7.96
CA ALA A 83 -3.96 -1.48 8.76
C ALA A 83 -4.85 -0.51 7.95
N GLN A 84 -4.28 0.26 7.03
CA GLN A 84 -5.05 1.12 6.11
C GLN A 84 -5.81 0.35 5.03
N ALA A 85 -5.25 -0.77 4.55
CA ALA A 85 -5.89 -1.61 3.55
C ALA A 85 -7.03 -2.49 4.13
N GLU A 86 -6.95 -2.86 5.41
CA GLU A 86 -7.98 -3.65 6.11
C GLU A 86 -9.11 -2.80 6.71
N ALA A 87 -8.92 -1.49 6.90
CA ALA A 87 -9.90 -0.59 7.52
C ALA A 87 -11.16 -0.36 6.66
N GLU A 88 -12.32 -0.32 7.30
CA GLU A 88 -13.58 0.08 6.67
C GLU A 88 -13.78 1.62 6.69
N SER A 89 -14.63 2.14 5.80
CA SER A 89 -14.89 3.57 5.71
C SER A 89 -15.53 4.13 6.99
N GLY A 90 -14.72 4.86 7.78
CA GLY A 90 -15.13 5.46 9.05
C GLY A 90 -14.46 4.84 10.28
N ASP A 91 -13.53 3.90 10.09
CA ASP A 91 -12.63 3.44 11.15
C ASP A 91 -11.57 4.51 11.49
N ASP A 92 -11.30 4.70 12.78
CA ASP A 92 -10.21 5.55 13.27
C ASP A 92 -8.91 4.73 13.28
N ILE A 93 -8.03 4.97 12.30
CA ILE A 93 -6.69 4.36 12.24
C ILE A 93 -5.72 5.21 13.07
N GLU A 94 -5.08 4.59 14.06
CA GLU A 94 -4.04 5.23 14.85
C GLU A 94 -2.74 5.30 14.03
N VAL A 95 -2.33 6.51 13.63
CA VAL A 95 -1.04 6.75 12.96
C VAL A 95 0.08 6.67 14.01
N PRO A 96 1.08 5.77 13.85
CA PRO A 96 2.21 5.68 14.78
C PRO A 96 2.95 7.03 14.94
N GLU A 97 3.39 7.37 16.16
CA GLU A 97 3.98 8.69 16.45
C GLU A 97 5.18 9.04 15.54
N ASN A 98 6.02 8.05 15.21
CA ASN A 98 7.17 8.21 14.29
C ASN A 98 6.74 8.48 12.83
N ILE A 99 5.60 7.95 12.40
CA ILE A 99 5.02 8.21 11.08
C ILE A 99 4.29 9.56 11.06
N ALA A 100 3.58 9.89 12.14
CA ALA A 100 2.90 11.18 12.30
C ALA A 100 3.89 12.37 12.31
N GLU A 101 5.08 12.20 12.90
CA GLU A 101 6.16 13.20 12.87
C GLU A 101 6.63 13.47 11.43
N ILE A 102 6.76 12.45 10.59
CA ILE A 102 7.12 12.61 9.16
C ILE A 102 6.06 13.39 8.40
N PHE A 103 4.77 13.06 8.57
CA PHE A 103 3.69 13.80 7.92
C PHE A 103 3.71 15.28 8.34
N SER A 104 3.92 15.58 9.62
CA SER A 104 3.98 16.96 10.14
C SER A 104 5.22 17.73 9.65
N ASP A 105 6.37 17.07 9.49
CA ASP A 105 7.58 17.66 8.89
C ASP A 105 7.35 18.05 7.40
N CYS A 106 6.44 17.36 6.71
CA CYS A 106 6.19 17.49 5.27
C CYS A 106 4.92 18.30 4.89
N GLU A 107 4.14 18.84 5.83
CA GLU A 107 2.91 19.60 5.54
C GLU A 107 3.13 20.89 4.70
N ASP A 108 4.37 21.40 4.63
CA ASP A 108 4.76 22.64 3.94
C ASP A 108 5.61 22.41 2.64
N ALA A 109 5.68 21.18 2.12
CA ALA A 109 6.64 20.74 1.07
C ALA A 109 6.22 20.88 -0.41
#